data_AF-A0A7L3BYH7-F1
#
_entry.id   AF-A0A7L3BYH7-F1
#
_cell.length_a   1.000
_cell.length_b   1.000
_cell.length_c   1.000
_cell.angle_alpha   90.00
_cell.angle_beta   90.00
_cell.angle_gamma   90.00
#
_symmetry.space_group_name_H-M   'P 1'
#
loop_
_entity.id
_entity.type
_entity.pdbx_description
1 polymer ?
#
loop_
_entity_poly.entity_id
_entity_poly.type
_entity_poly.pdbx_seq_one_letter_code
_entity_poly.pdbx_strand_id
1 'polypeptide(L)' 'SFVFPRNGKQLMIICEDNKYDFSLQETRNVKDIIMVKSGDEILVECNFQTLDRSQTTFVSLFFYLQIFHCF' A
#
# COMPACT_ATOMS: atom_id res chain seq x y z
N SER A 1 2.56 -1.63 -2.87
CA SER A 1 3.09 -0.39 -3.46
C SER A 1 2.05 0.72 -3.39
N PHE A 2 2.48 1.93 -3.08
CA PHE A 2 1.65 3.14 -3.15
C PHE A 2 1.97 3.90 -4.43
N VAL A 3 0.93 4.26 -5.17
CA VAL A 3 1.04 4.86 -6.50
C VAL A 3 0.29 6.18 -6.50
N PHE A 4 0.89 7.17 -7.16
CA PHE A 4 0.32 8.50 -7.32
C PHE A 4 -0.13 8.75 -8.76
N PRO A 5 -1.39 8.48 -9.10
CA PRO A 5 -1.94 8.84 -10.40
C PRO A 5 -2.42 10.30 -10.47
N ARG A 6 -2.18 10.96 -11.61
CA ARG A 6 -2.88 12.19 -12.02
C ARG A 6 -3.56 11.98 -13.36
N ASN A 7 -4.85 12.25 -13.43
CA ASN A 7 -5.67 12.05 -14.63
C ASN A 7 -5.54 10.63 -15.21
N GLY A 8 -5.50 9.60 -14.35
CA GLY A 8 -5.35 8.20 -14.74
C GLY A 8 -3.93 7.77 -15.18
N LYS A 9 -2.94 8.68 -15.17
CA LYS A 9 -1.54 8.34 -15.43
C LYS A 9 -0.76 8.23 -14.13
N GLN A 10 -0.18 7.07 -13.85
CA GLN A 10 0.77 6.88 -12.76
C GLN A 10 1.98 7.81 -12.95
N LEU A 11 2.17 8.73 -12.01
CA LEU A 11 3.30 9.66 -12.02
C LEU A 11 4.51 9.10 -11.29
N MET A 12 4.29 8.53 -10.11
CA MET A 12 5.36 7.96 -9.29
C MET A 12 4.87 6.90 -8.31
N ILE A 13 5.83 6.11 -7.84
CA ILE A 13 5.66 5.19 -6.71
C ILE A 13 6.10 5.94 -5.45
N ILE A 14 5.21 6.05 -4.47
CA ILE A 14 5.44 6.76 -3.20
C ILE A 14 6.27 5.89 -2.27
N CYS A 15 5.82 4.64 -2.08
CA CYS A 15 6.47 3.64 -1.25
C CYS A 15 6.33 2.27 -1.92
N GLU A 16 7.38 1.48 -1.90
CA GLU A 16 7.35 0.08 -2.30
C GLU A 16 8.11 -0.76 -1.29
N ASP A 17 7.46 -1.82 -0.83
CA ASP A 17 8.10 -2.84 -0.01
C ASP A 17 7.74 -4.22 -0.59
N ASN A 18 8.69 -4.77 -1.36
CA ASN A 18 8.55 -6.08 -2.00
C ASN A 18 8.83 -7.24 -1.03
N LYS A 19 9.22 -6.95 0.22
CA LYS A 19 9.51 -7.93 1.26
C LYS A 19 8.79 -7.56 2.57
N TYR A 20 7.60 -6.98 2.43
CA TYR A 20 6.80 -6.59 3.58
C TYR A 20 6.50 -7.82 4.46
N ASP A 21 6.79 -7.67 5.75
CA ASP A 21 6.52 -8.69 6.77
C ASP A 21 5.38 -8.20 7.67
N PHE A 22 4.27 -8.93 7.70
CA PHE A 22 3.10 -8.58 8.52
C PHE A 22 3.38 -8.50 10.01
N SER A 23 4.47 -9.14 10.49
CA SER A 23 4.90 -9.08 11.88
C SER A 23 5.66 -7.80 12.24
N LEU A 24 6.14 -7.05 11.23
CA LEU A 24 6.87 -5.80 11.42
C LEU A 24 6.05 -4.63 10.86
N GLN A 25 5.47 -3.84 11.78
CA GLN A 25 4.76 -2.60 11.44
C GLN A 25 5.56 -1.41 11.96
N GLU A 26 6.06 -0.58 11.06
CA GLU A 26 6.83 0.60 11.39
C GLU A 26 6.54 1.75 10.44
N THR A 27 6.65 2.97 10.96
CA THR A 27 6.60 4.18 10.14
C THR A 27 7.96 4.40 9.48
N ARG A 28 7.99 4.51 8.16
CA ARG A 28 9.22 4.82 7.40
C ARG A 28 9.05 6.14 6.68
N ASN A 29 10.12 6.92 6.64
CA ASN A 29 10.15 8.13 5.83
C ASN A 29 10.15 7.77 4.34
N VAL A 30 9.30 8.43 3.58
CA VAL A 30 9.35 8.42 2.11
C VAL A 30 10.66 9.01 1.63
N LYS A 31 11.23 8.43 0.57
CA LYS A 31 12.52 8.85 0.00
C LYS A 31 12.48 10.28 -0.51
N ASP A 32 11.38 10.66 -1.13
CA ASP A 32 11.16 11.97 -1.71
C ASP A 32 9.92 12.63 -1.08
N ILE A 33 9.97 13.95 -0.91
CA ILE A 33 8.81 14.72 -0.46
C ILE A 33 7.83 14.83 -1.63
N ILE A 34 6.61 14.34 -1.42
CA ILE A 34 5.56 14.33 -2.44
C ILE A 34 4.50 15.36 -2.08
N MET A 35 4.24 16.28 -3.01
CA MET A 35 3.18 17.26 -2.87
C MET A 35 1.87 16.71 -3.45
N VAL A 36 0.94 16.35 -2.57
CA VAL A 36 -0.42 15.93 -2.92
C VAL A 36 -1.30 17.16 -3.05
N LYS A 37 -1.98 17.33 -4.19
CA LYS A 37 -2.94 18.41 -4.43
C LYS A 37 -4.37 17.88 -4.40
N SER A 38 -5.33 18.78 -4.20
CA SER A 38 -6.74 18.42 -4.31
C SER A 38 -7.05 17.91 -5.72
N GLY A 39 -7.75 16.79 -5.81
CA GLY A 39 -8.03 16.08 -7.07
C GLY A 39 -6.96 15.06 -7.48
N ASP A 40 -5.84 14.98 -6.77
CA ASP A 40 -4.89 13.88 -6.93
C ASP A 40 -5.44 12.62 -6.26
N GLU A 41 -5.14 11.46 -6.85
CA GLU A 41 -5.55 10.15 -6.34
C GLU A 41 -4.35 9.45 -5.67
N ILE A 42 -4.64 8.60 -4.69
CA ILE A 42 -3.65 7.72 -4.07
C ILE A 42 -4.16 6.29 -4.24
N LEU A 43 -3.37 5.48 -4.94
CA LEU A 43 -3.66 4.08 -5.15
C LEU A 43 -2.75 3.23 -4.28
N VAL A 44 -3.32 2.20 -3.65
CA VAL A 44 -2.59 1.25 -2.82
C VAL A 44 -2.76 -0.14 -3.40
N GLU A 45 -1.65 -0.81 -3.68
CA GLU A 45 -1.60 -2.19 -4.16
C GLU A 45 -0.93 -3.07 -3.11
N CYS A 46 -1.56 -4.18 -2.79
CA CYS A 46 -1.01 -5.19 -1.88
C CYS A 46 -1.02 -6.55 -2.58
N ASN A 47 0.14 -7.21 -2.60
CA ASN A 47 0.28 -8.56 -3.12
C ASN A 47 0.26 -9.56 -1.97
N PHE A 48 -0.65 -10.54 -2.03
CA PHE A 48 -0.82 -11.56 -1.00
C PHE A 48 -0.48 -12.93 -1.56
N GLN A 49 0.30 -13.71 -0.82
CA GLN A 49 0.54 -15.13 -1.12
C GLN A 49 -0.39 -15.98 -0.24
N THR A 50 -1.18 -16.85 -0.87
CA THR A 50 -2.10 -17.76 -0.18
C THR A 50 -1.88 -19.24 -0.54
N LEU A 51 -0.72 -19.57 -1.11
CA LEU A 51 -0.38 -20.94 -1.55
C LEU A 51 -0.37 -21.96 -0.40
N ASP A 52 -0.14 -21.50 0.81
CA ASP A 52 -0.11 -22.26 2.06
C ASP A 52 -1.50 -22.36 2.73
N ARG A 53 -2.54 -21.76 2.16
CA ARG A 53 -3.90 -21.72 2.73
C ARG A 53 -4.84 -22.66 1.97
N SER A 54 -5.55 -23.49 2.72
CA SER A 54 -6.54 -24.43 2.16
C SER A 54 -7.94 -23.82 1.99
N GLN A 55 -8.18 -22.63 2.54
CA GLN A 55 -9.45 -21.92 2.48
C GLN A 55 -9.28 -20.54 1.87
N THR A 56 -10.35 -20.00 1.29
CA THR A 56 -10.39 -18.64 0.76
C THR A 56 -10.22 -17.63 1.88
N THR A 57 -9.26 -16.72 1.73
CA THR A 57 -9.04 -15.60 2.64
C THR A 57 -9.90 -14.41 2.21
N PHE A 58 -10.69 -13.88 3.14
CA PHE A 58 -11.48 -12.67 2.93
C PHE A 58 -10.83 -11.48 3.64
N VAL A 59 -10.92 -10.30 3.01
CA VAL A 59 -10.46 -9.05 3.62
C VAL A 59 -11.38 -8.69 4.78
N SER A 60 -10.82 -8.55 5.97
CA SER A 60 -11.53 -8.14 7.18
C SER A 60 -11.11 -6.73 7.61
N LEU A 61 -11.88 -6.11 8.51
CA LEU A 61 -11.60 -4.77 9.02
C LEU A 61 -10.18 -4.62 9.60
N PHE A 62 -9.65 -5.69 10.21
CA PHE A 62 -8.29 -5.73 10.74
C PHE A 62 -7.23 -5.56 9.63
N PHE A 63 -7.44 -6.18 8.47
CA PHE A 63 -6.55 -6.00 7.32
C PHE A 63 -6.63 -4.59 6.74
N TYR A 64 -7.80 -3.96 6.79
CA TYR A 64 -7.98 -2.59 6.30
C TYR A 64 -7.15 -1.59 7.11
N LEU A 65 -7.16 -1.72 8.43
CA LEU A 65 -6.37 -0.86 9.33
C LEU A 65 -4.86 -1.00 9.08
N GLN A 66 -4.38 -2.20 8.78
CA GLN A 66 -2.96 -2.44 8.54
C GLN A 66 -2.47 -1.84 7.22
N ILE A 67 -3.34 -1.74 6.21
CA ILE A 67 -3.04 -1.02 4.95
C ILE A 67 -2.90 0.49 5.22
N PHE A 68 -3.75 1.07 6.08
CA PHE A 68 -3.67 2.48 6.46
C PHE A 68 -2.47 2.80 7.35
N HIS A 69 -2.02 1.85 8.17
CA HIS A 69 -0.84 2.04 9.03
C HIS A 69 0.49 2.06 8.25
N CYS A 70 0.45 1.77 6.94
CA CYS A 70 1.58 2.00 6.04
C CYS A 70 1.65 3.47 5.54
N PHE A 71 0.71 4.32 5.96
CA PHE A 71 0.67 5.76 5.71
C PHE A 71 1.08 6.58 6.95
#